data_AF-A0A7R9R3B5-F1
#
_entry.id   AF-A0A7R9R3B5-F1
#
_cell.length_a   1.000
_cell.length_b   1.000
_cell.length_c   1.000
_cell.angle_alpha   90.00
_cell.angle_beta   90.00
_cell.angle_gamma   90.00
#
_symmetry.space_group_name_H-M   'P 1'
#
loop_
_entity.id
_entity.type
_entity.pdbx_description
1 polymer ?
#
loop_
_entity_poly.entity_id
_entity_poly.type
_entity_poly.pdbx_seq_one_letter_code
_entity_poly.pdbx_strand_id
1 'polypeptide(L)' 'MEPQDIKPEITDPLVKKAVSLPDEKILFVGEVFNTDFEPHKGTFEWHNCDKCGEAVFAIGLRIVNGKYLCMPCSGYE' A
#
# COMPACT_ATOMS: atom_id res chain seq x y z
N MET A 1 9.31 15.03 -6.81
CA MET A 1 8.16 15.87 -7.18
C MET A 1 6.95 15.00 -6.96
N GLU A 2 6.28 15.26 -5.85
CA GLU A 2 5.09 14.54 -5.46
C GLU A 2 3.87 15.06 -6.25
N PRO A 3 2.77 14.31 -6.35
CA PRO A 3 1.57 14.76 -7.06
C PRO A 3 1.04 16.13 -6.58
N GLN A 4 1.16 16.44 -5.27
CA GLN A 4 0.76 17.73 -4.70
C GLN A 4 1.64 18.91 -5.10
N ASP A 5 2.84 18.67 -5.64
CA ASP A 5 3.76 19.73 -6.08
C ASP A 5 3.41 20.23 -7.49
N ILE A 6 2.48 19.58 -8.18
CA ILE A 6 2.07 19.95 -9.53
C ILE A 6 1.06 21.10 -9.48
N LYS A 7 1.30 22.15 -10.27
CA LYS A 7 0.42 23.32 -10.33
C LYS A 7 -1.04 22.92 -10.65
N PRO A 8 -2.03 23.44 -9.91
CA PRO A 8 -3.44 23.12 -10.14
C PRO A 8 -3.91 23.38 -11.56
N GLU A 9 -3.38 24.41 -12.24
CA GLU A 9 -3.76 24.69 -13.63
C GLU A 9 -3.50 23.50 -14.59
N ILE A 10 -2.59 22.60 -14.21
CA ILE A 10 -2.23 21.40 -14.97
C ILE A 10 -3.15 20.23 -14.57
N THR A 11 -3.41 20.04 -13.28
CA THR A 11 -4.11 18.85 -12.74
C THR A 11 -5.63 19.02 -12.68
N ASP A 12 -6.12 20.21 -12.32
CA ASP A 12 -7.54 20.49 -12.15
C ASP A 12 -8.42 20.15 -13.36
N PRO A 13 -8.01 20.41 -14.62
CA PRO A 13 -8.83 20.04 -15.77
C PRO A 13 -9.08 18.53 -15.85
N LEU A 14 -8.07 17.72 -15.53
CA LEU A 14 -8.16 16.26 -15.57
C LEU A 14 -8.94 15.73 -14.37
N VAL A 15 -8.73 16.27 -13.17
CA VAL A 15 -9.50 15.91 -11.97
C VAL A 15 -10.99 16.19 -12.20
N LYS A 16 -11.33 17.39 -12.68
CA LYS A 16 -12.72 17.77 -12.99
C LYS A 16 -13.32 16.84 -14.04
N LYS A 17 -12.56 16.51 -15.09
CA LYS A 17 -13.01 15.57 -16.12
C LYS A 17 -13.29 14.19 -15.53
N ALA A 18 -12.35 13.63 -14.77
CA ALA A 18 -12.49 12.30 -14.17
C ALA A 18 -13.72 12.21 -13.26
N VAL A 19 -13.95 13.21 -12.42
CA VAL A 19 -15.10 13.27 -11.50
C VAL A 19 -16.43 13.51 -12.22
N SER A 20 -16.40 14.16 -13.39
CA SER A 20 -17.62 14.42 -14.19
C SER A 20 -18.01 13.29 -15.14
N LEU A 21 -17.13 12.32 -15.39
CA LEU A 21 -17.43 11.23 -16.32
C LEU A 21 -18.49 10.32 -15.71
N PRO A 22 -19.46 9.86 -16.52
CA PRO A 22 -20.45 8.91 -16.03
C PRO A 22 -19.79 7.54 -15.81
N ASP A 23 -20.32 6.78 -14.86
CA ASP A 23 -19.73 5.52 -14.40
C ASP A 23 -19.48 4.54 -15.56
N GLU A 24 -20.35 4.47 -16.56
CA GLU A 24 -20.22 3.55 -17.69
C GLU A 24 -19.03 3.86 -18.61
N LYS A 25 -18.41 5.04 -18.44
CA LYS A 25 -17.19 5.43 -19.17
C LYS A 25 -15.91 5.08 -18.42
N ILE A 26 -15.99 4.76 -17.13
CA ILE A 26 -14.82 4.55 -16.27
C ILE A 26 -14.86 3.24 -15.48
N LEU A 27 -16.02 2.59 -15.35
CA LEU A 27 -16.21 1.33 -14.64
C LEU A 27 -16.69 0.23 -15.59
N PHE A 28 -16.22 -1.00 -15.34
CA PHE A 28 -16.79 -2.22 -15.89
C PHE A 28 -17.56 -2.93 -14.79
N VAL A 29 -18.89 -2.99 -14.90
CA VAL A 29 -19.76 -3.66 -13.93
C VAL A 29 -20.22 -4.98 -14.54
N GLY A 30 -19.90 -6.09 -13.88
CA GLY A 30 -20.23 -7.45 -14.30
C GLY A 30 -21.10 -8.19 -13.29
N GLU A 31 -21.42 -9.45 -13.59
CA GLU A 31 -22.14 -10.33 -12.68
C GLU A 31 -21.30 -10.64 -11.43
N VAL A 32 -21.98 -10.80 -10.29
CA VAL A 32 -21.35 -11.23 -9.05
C VAL A 32 -20.98 -12.71 -9.18
N PHE A 33 -19.71 -13.03 -8.92
CA PHE A 33 -19.21 -14.41 -8.91
C PHE A 33 -18.48 -14.72 -7.61
N ASN A 34 -18.48 -16.00 -7.24
CA ASN A 34 -17.70 -16.48 -6.11
C ASN A 34 -16.25 -16.68 -6.53
N THR A 35 -15.32 -16.28 -5.67
CA THR A 35 -13.89 -16.51 -5.82
C THR A 35 -13.40 -17.27 -4.59
N ASP A 36 -12.41 -18.13 -4.77
CA ASP A 36 -11.71 -18.83 -3.68
C ASP A 36 -10.74 -17.87 -2.96
N PHE A 37 -11.24 -16.70 -2.53
CA PHE A 37 -10.46 -15.72 -1.81
C PHE A 37 -10.36 -16.13 -0.34
N GLU A 38 -9.17 -16.53 0.07
CA GLU A 38 -8.83 -16.78 1.46
C GLU A 38 -8.08 -15.57 2.02
N PRO A 39 -8.65 -14.81 2.98
CA PRO A 39 -7.93 -13.71 3.59
C PRO A 39 -6.73 -14.24 4.39
N HIS A 40 -5.59 -13.57 4.28
CA HIS A 40 -4.47 -13.87 5.16
C HIS A 40 -4.89 -13.71 6.63
N LYS A 41 -4.42 -14.62 7.48
CA LYS A 41 -4.64 -14.52 8.91
C LYS A 41 -4.03 -13.21 9.43
N GLY A 42 -4.90 -12.31 9.92
CA GLY A 42 -4.44 -11.13 10.66
C GLY A 42 -3.59 -11.56 11.86
N THR A 43 -2.47 -10.87 12.06
CA THR A 43 -1.57 -11.13 13.18
C THR A 43 -1.26 -9.83 13.91
N PHE A 44 -1.27 -9.90 15.24
CA PHE A 44 -0.73 -8.85 16.12
C PHE A 44 0.68 -9.20 16.60
N GLU A 45 1.30 -10.21 16.01
CA GLU A 45 2.69 -10.54 16.28
C GLU A 45 3.58 -9.37 15.85
N TRP A 46 4.45 -8.95 16.76
CA TRP A 46 5.49 -7.97 16.52
C TRP A 46 6.80 -8.45 17.13
N HIS A 47 7.91 -7.89 16.65
CA HIS A 47 9.21 -7.97 17.31
C HIS A 47 9.89 -6.60 17.25
N ASN A 48 10.81 -6.34 18.16
CA ASN A 48 11.65 -5.15 18.07
C ASN A 48 12.73 -5.37 17.00
N CYS A 49 13.01 -4.35 16.20
CA CYS A 49 14.13 -4.37 15.26
C CYS A 49 15.46 -4.46 16.03
N ASP A 50 16.27 -5.48 15.74
CA ASP A 50 17.57 -5.70 16.39
C ASP A 50 18.61 -4.60 16.09
N LYS A 51 18.33 -3.69 15.14
CA LYS A 51 19.21 -2.56 14.79
C LYS A 51 18.74 -1.23 15.39
N CYS A 52 17.47 -0.86 15.23
CA CYS A 52 16.95 0.44 15.71
C CYS A 52 16.12 0.35 17.00
N GLY A 53 15.70 -0.84 17.44
CA GLY A 53 14.91 -1.05 18.66
C GLY A 53 13.41 -0.79 18.54
N GLU A 54 12.93 -0.23 17.43
CA GLU A 54 11.51 0.05 17.21
C GLU A 54 10.68 -1.24 17.11
N ALA A 55 9.44 -1.21 17.60
CA ALA A 55 8.50 -2.32 17.45
C ALA A 55 7.97 -2.37 16.01
N VAL A 56 7.99 -3.55 15.40
CA VAL A 56 7.55 -3.78 14.02
C VAL A 56 6.66 -5.01 13.97
N PHE A 57 5.50 -4.90 13.35
CA PHE A 57 4.63 -6.06 13.10
C PHE A 57 5.34 -7.09 12.21
N ALA A 58 5.08 -8.37 12.43
CA ALA A 58 5.73 -9.48 11.74
C ALA A 58 5.68 -9.36 10.21
N ILE A 59 4.61 -8.81 9.66
CA ILE A 59 4.45 -8.57 8.21
C ILE A 59 5.48 -7.59 7.62
N GLY A 60 6.00 -6.66 8.44
CA GLY A 60 6.97 -5.64 8.07
C GLY A 60 8.42 -5.97 8.47
N LEU A 61 8.66 -7.15 9.05
CA LEU A 61 9.99 -7.59 9.45
C LEU A 61 10.71 -8.34 8.32
N ARG A 62 12.04 -8.28 8.36
CA ARG A 62 12.93 -9.12 7.56
C ARG A 62 13.85 -9.88 8.52
N ILE A 63 14.02 -11.17 8.26
CA ILE A 63 14.99 -11.99 9.00
C ILE A 63 16.29 -12.00 8.20
N VAL A 64 17.30 -11.28 8.70
CA VAL A 64 18.62 -11.17 8.06
C VAL A 64 19.66 -11.72 9.03
N ASN A 65 20.34 -12.80 8.64
CA ASN A 65 21.33 -13.49 9.49
C ASN A 65 20.77 -13.84 10.89
N GLY A 66 19.51 -14.26 10.96
CA GLY A 66 18.83 -14.63 12.20
C GLY A 66 18.35 -13.45 13.07
N LYS A 67 18.51 -12.21 12.61
CA LYS A 67 18.03 -11.00 13.29
C LYS A 67 16.74 -10.49 12.68
N TYR A 68 15.82 -10.02 13.51
CA TYR A 68 14.61 -9.31 13.10
C TYR A 68 14.94 -7.86 12.81
N LEU A 69 14.81 -7.44 11.55
CA LEU A 69 15.09 -6.07 11.12
C LEU A 69 13.83 -5.44 10.51
N CYS A 70 13.59 -4.16 10.82
CA CYS A 70 12.61 -3.37 10.10
C CYS A 70 13.03 -3.19 8.63
N MET A 71 12.07 -2.96 7.72
CA MET A 71 12.32 -2.75 6.29
C MET A 71 13.52 -1.82 6.01
N PRO A 72 13.58 -0.59 6.56
CA PRO A 72 14.73 0.31 6.36
C PRO A 72 16.07 -0.24 6.91
N CYS A 73 16.04 -0.92 8.06
CA CYS A 73 17.25 -1.46 8.68
C CYS A 73 17.79 -2.70 7.97
N SER A 74 16.93 -3.40 7.23
CA SER A 74 17.26 -4.64 6.52
C SER A 74 18.02 -4.44 5.21
N GLY A 75 18.06 -3.21 4.69
CA GLY A 75 18.66 -2.91 3.38
C GLY A 75 17.75 -3.22 2.19
N TYR A 76 16.46 -3.43 2.42
CA TYR A 76 15.44 -3.42 1.36
C TYR A 76 15.11 -1.96 1.00
N GLU A 77 15.20 -1.65 -0.30
CA GLU A 77 14.75 -0.38 -0.91
C GLU A 77 13.34 -0.53 -1.49
#